data_AF-A0A7X7WFH6-F1
#
_entry.id   AF-A0A7X7WFH6-F1
#
_cell.length_a   1.000
_cell.length_b   1.000
_cell.length_c   1.000
_cell.angle_alpha   90.00
_cell.angle_beta   90.00
_cell.angle_gamma   90.00
#
_symmetry.space_group_name_H-M   'P 1'
#
loop_
_entity.id
_entity.type
_entity.pdbx_description
1 polymer ?
#
loop_
_entity_poly.entity_id
_entity_poly.type
_entity_poly.pdbx_seq_one_letter_code
_entity_poly.pdbx_strand_id
1 'polypeptide(L)'
;MKKNKTAVVLVIDAVGISTFKYLFERYGKKTKLNNLAQLGLGEILGKDYLKYLPSKYSGKSLPLSVNQVSATADSLIGHREMMGVIDDRTYQLFYDGFPREYLKALEDAVGRKTFFNKMAGGVEAIEENADRHEKTGELIVYASKCDPLIQIAMNEDVIPVKEQHFIADTAFKLGR
;
A
#
# COMPACT_ATOMS: atom_id res chain seq x y z
N MET A 1 36.54 25.42 1.04
CA MET A 1 35.35 24.68 1.54
C MET A 1 34.66 23.99 0.37
N LYS A 2 34.60 22.66 0.33
CA LYS A 2 33.75 21.96 -0.64
C LYS A 2 32.30 22.35 -0.32
N LYS A 3 31.59 22.99 -1.25
CA LYS A 3 30.14 23.17 -1.13
C LYS A 3 29.52 21.79 -1.02
N ASN A 4 28.94 21.47 0.13
CA ASN A 4 28.07 20.31 0.23
C ASN A 4 26.93 20.52 -0.76
N LYS A 5 26.86 19.66 -1.76
CA LYS A 5 25.75 19.66 -2.71
C LYS A 5 24.57 19.03 -1.98
N THR A 6 23.55 19.82 -1.67
CA THR A 6 22.29 19.31 -1.14
C THR A 6 21.43 18.85 -2.30
N ALA A 7 20.93 17.62 -2.22
CA ALA A 7 19.88 17.12 -3.10
C ALA A 7 18.56 17.10 -2.33
N VAL A 8 17.47 17.46 -3.02
CA VAL A 8 16.11 17.32 -2.49
C VAL A 8 15.41 16.30 -3.36
N VAL A 9 14.89 15.24 -2.74
CA VAL A 9 14.10 14.20 -3.40
C VAL A 9 12.65 14.41 -2.99
N LEU A 10 11.76 14.53 -3.98
CA LEU A 10 10.31 14.60 -3.79
C LEU A 10 9.68 13.38 -4.46
N VAL A 11 8.95 12.58 -3.69
CA VAL A 11 8.19 11.44 -4.18
C VAL A 11 6.70 11.81 -4.18
N ILE A 12 6.04 11.67 -5.33
CA ILE A 12 4.58 11.76 -5.43
C ILE A 12 4.08 10.31 -5.44
N ASP A 13 3.61 9.83 -4.29
CA ASP A 13 3.25 8.42 -4.12
C ASP A 13 2.07 8.01 -5.02
N ALA A 14 2.08 6.76 -5.46
CA ALA A 14 1.09 6.14 -6.34
C ALA A 14 0.87 6.85 -7.70
N VAL A 15 1.82 7.64 -8.18
CA VAL A 15 1.73 8.35 -9.47
C VAL A 15 2.80 7.85 -10.46
N GLY A 16 2.35 7.16 -11.51
CA GLY A 16 3.18 6.74 -12.64
C GLY A 16 2.75 7.33 -13.98
N ILE A 17 3.47 6.96 -15.04
CA ILE A 17 3.15 7.39 -16.43
C ILE A 17 1.74 6.92 -16.83
N SER A 18 1.40 5.67 -16.55
CA SER A 18 0.07 5.11 -16.82
C SER A 18 -1.03 5.82 -16.05
N THR A 19 -0.78 6.18 -14.78
CA THR A 19 -1.70 6.98 -13.95
C THR A 19 -2.03 8.31 -14.62
N PHE A 20 -1.02 9.08 -15.05
CA PHE A 20 -1.25 10.35 -15.75
C PHE A 20 -2.03 10.17 -17.05
N LYS A 21 -1.64 9.19 -17.88
CA LYS A 21 -2.30 8.91 -19.16
C LYS A 21 -3.78 8.57 -18.95
N TYR A 22 -4.06 7.66 -18.02
CA TYR A 22 -5.42 7.26 -17.65
C TYR A 22 -6.26 8.46 -17.19
N LEU A 23 -5.73 9.28 -16.28
CA LEU A 23 -6.45 10.46 -15.78
C LEU A 23 -6.73 11.47 -16.90
N PHE A 24 -5.74 11.76 -17.74
CA PHE A 24 -5.92 12.71 -18.85
C PHE A 24 -6.94 12.23 -19.88
N GLU A 25 -6.94 10.95 -20.23
CA GLU A 25 -7.93 10.35 -21.13
C GLU A 25 -9.32 10.32 -20.51
N ARG A 26 -9.42 9.93 -19.23
CA ARG A 26 -10.71 9.77 -18.54
C ARG A 26 -11.42 11.09 -18.29
N TYR A 27 -10.68 12.13 -17.89
CA TYR A 27 -11.25 13.43 -17.55
C TYR A 27 -11.25 14.42 -18.73
N GLY A 28 -10.35 14.26 -19.69
CA GLY A 28 -10.33 15.02 -20.95
C GLY A 28 -10.08 16.53 -20.83
N LYS A 29 -9.81 17.03 -19.62
CA LYS A 29 -9.64 18.47 -19.34
C LYS A 29 -8.16 18.84 -19.20
N LYS A 30 -7.84 20.08 -19.58
CA LYS A 30 -6.53 20.67 -19.26
C LYS A 30 -6.36 20.74 -17.74
N THR A 31 -5.26 20.16 -17.26
CA THR A 31 -4.96 20.11 -15.82
C THR A 31 -3.95 21.20 -15.49
N LYS A 32 -4.13 21.93 -14.38
CA LYS A 32 -3.27 23.07 -14.01
C LYS A 32 -1.90 22.64 -13.44
N LEU A 33 -1.12 21.86 -14.20
CA LEU A 33 0.20 21.34 -13.83
C LEU A 33 1.33 22.13 -14.50
N ASN A 34 1.32 23.46 -14.37
CA ASN A 34 2.30 24.34 -15.04
C ASN A 34 3.75 23.97 -14.71
N ASN A 35 4.06 23.78 -13.42
CA ASN A 35 5.43 23.51 -12.97
C ASN A 35 5.94 22.16 -13.49
N LEU A 36 5.15 21.10 -13.38
CA LEU A 36 5.52 19.77 -13.89
C LEU A 36 5.68 19.77 -15.41
N ALA A 37 4.84 20.52 -16.13
CA ALA A 37 4.97 20.68 -17.57
C ALA A 37 6.28 21.40 -17.94
N GLN A 38 6.63 22.47 -17.23
CA GLN A 38 7.90 23.17 -17.40
C GLN A 38 9.12 22.32 -17.03
N LEU A 39 8.98 21.40 -16.08
CA LEU A 39 10.00 20.42 -15.70
C LEU A 39 10.13 19.25 -16.68
N GLY A 40 9.24 19.12 -17.66
CA GLY A 40 9.35 18.15 -18.75
C GLY A 40 8.40 16.95 -18.65
N LEU A 41 7.33 17.01 -17.84
CA LEU A 41 6.31 15.94 -17.79
C LEU A 41 5.78 15.57 -19.17
N GLY A 42 5.57 16.55 -20.05
CA GLY A 42 5.09 16.31 -21.42
C GLY A 42 6.07 15.50 -22.28
N GLU A 43 7.38 15.67 -22.07
CA GLU A 43 8.42 14.91 -22.78
C GLU A 43 8.39 13.43 -22.38
N ILE A 44 8.04 13.14 -21.12
CA ILE A 44 7.91 11.76 -20.60
C ILE A 44 6.61 11.11 -21.10
N LEU A 45 5.49 11.85 -21.10
CA LEU A 45 4.18 11.30 -21.46
C LEU A 45 4.01 11.08 -22.97
N GLY A 46 4.65 11.92 -23.79
CA GLY A 46 4.56 11.89 -25.25
C GLY A 46 3.64 12.94 -25.85
N LYS A 47 3.76 13.15 -27.17
CA LYS A 47 3.11 14.24 -27.92
C LYS A 47 1.59 14.29 -27.75
N ASP A 48 0.94 13.13 -27.69
CA ASP A 48 -0.52 13.03 -27.61
C ASP A 48 -1.10 13.62 -26.31
N TYR A 49 -0.28 13.74 -25.27
CA TYR A 49 -0.68 14.25 -23.96
C TYR A 49 -0.34 15.72 -23.74
N LEU A 50 0.42 16.36 -24.65
CA LEU A 50 0.77 17.78 -24.55
C LEU A 50 -0.47 18.69 -24.52
N LYS A 51 -1.57 18.27 -25.18
CA LYS A 51 -2.84 19.02 -25.19
C LYS A 51 -3.47 19.19 -23.81
N TYR A 52 -3.17 18.31 -22.86
CA TYR A 52 -3.68 18.37 -21.48
C TYR A 52 -2.82 19.24 -20.56
N LEU A 53 -1.63 19.62 -21.00
CA LEU A 53 -0.70 20.43 -20.23
C LEU A 53 -0.79 21.92 -20.64
N PRO A 54 -0.82 22.84 -19.68
CA PRO A 54 -1.02 24.27 -19.93
C PRO A 54 0.26 25.00 -20.35
N SER A 55 1.43 24.46 -19.99
CA SER A 55 2.75 25.07 -20.24
C SER A 55 3.63 24.14 -21.07
N LYS A 56 4.60 24.71 -21.79
CA LYS A 56 5.63 23.96 -22.52
C LYS A 56 6.83 23.65 -21.62
N TYR A 57 7.58 22.61 -21.97
CA TYR A 57 8.84 22.27 -21.33
C TYR A 57 9.85 23.42 -21.42
N SER A 58 10.55 23.69 -20.32
CA SER A 58 11.46 24.84 -20.20
C SER A 58 12.85 24.60 -20.76
N GLY A 59 13.25 23.35 -21.00
CA GLY A 59 14.62 22.98 -21.38
C GLY A 59 15.66 23.08 -20.25
N LYS A 60 15.22 23.36 -19.01
CA LYS A 60 16.13 23.62 -17.86
C LYS A 60 16.28 22.45 -16.88
N SER A 61 15.60 21.33 -17.15
CA SER A 61 15.63 20.10 -16.34
C SER A 61 15.90 18.90 -17.24
N LEU A 62 16.24 17.74 -16.68
CA LEU A 62 16.39 16.50 -17.43
C LEU A 62 15.21 15.56 -17.12
N PRO A 63 14.17 15.51 -17.97
CA PRO A 63 13.06 14.59 -17.80
C PRO A 63 13.48 13.16 -18.20
N LEU A 64 13.27 12.20 -17.30
CA LEU A 64 13.54 10.78 -17.54
C LEU A 64 12.41 9.93 -16.97
N SER A 65 12.12 8.81 -17.64
CA SER A 65 11.32 7.72 -17.09
C SER A 65 12.23 6.61 -16.60
N VAL A 66 11.92 6.06 -15.43
CA VAL A 66 12.60 4.89 -14.88
C VAL A 66 11.58 3.76 -14.73
N ASN A 67 12.04 2.52 -14.82
CA ASN A 67 11.24 1.34 -14.56
C ASN A 67 11.75 0.70 -13.27
N GLN A 68 10.81 0.20 -12.47
CA GLN A 68 11.13 -0.57 -11.27
C GLN A 68 11.81 -1.89 -11.66
N VAL A 69 12.84 -2.28 -10.92
CA VAL A 69 13.56 -3.54 -11.07
C VAL A 69 13.07 -4.60 -10.06
N SER A 70 12.69 -4.18 -8.86
CA SER A 70 12.17 -5.07 -7.81
C SER A 70 10.86 -5.75 -8.25
N ALA A 71 10.64 -6.96 -7.77
CA ALA A 71 9.62 -7.86 -8.30
C ALA A 71 8.17 -7.43 -7.99
N THR A 72 7.96 -6.64 -6.93
CA THR A 72 6.62 -6.28 -6.44
C THR A 72 6.42 -4.77 -6.39
N ALA A 73 5.31 -4.28 -6.94
CA ALA A 73 4.91 -2.87 -6.87
C ALA A 73 4.25 -2.55 -5.52
N ASP A 74 5.09 -2.38 -4.49
CA ASP A 74 4.73 -1.97 -3.13
C ASP A 74 5.46 -0.66 -2.74
N SER A 75 4.87 0.15 -1.86
CA SER A 75 5.44 1.45 -1.47
C SER A 75 6.77 1.30 -0.74
N LEU A 76 6.90 0.35 0.20
CA LEU A 76 8.16 0.14 0.92
C LEU A 76 9.25 -0.36 -0.01
N ILE A 77 8.92 -1.27 -0.94
CA ILE A 77 9.86 -1.78 -1.94
C ILE A 77 10.32 -0.65 -2.88
N GLY A 78 9.40 0.17 -3.40
CA GLY A 78 9.74 1.29 -4.28
C GLY A 78 10.67 2.30 -3.61
N HIS A 79 10.40 2.69 -2.36
CA HIS A 79 11.26 3.61 -1.61
C HIS A 79 12.64 3.01 -1.32
N ARG A 80 12.73 1.71 -1.04
CA ARG A 80 14.01 1.00 -0.84
C ARG A 80 14.82 0.93 -2.13
N GLU A 81 14.17 0.67 -3.26
CA GLU A 81 14.83 0.64 -4.56
C GLU A 81 15.39 2.00 -4.96
N MET A 82 14.65 3.09 -4.68
CA MET A 82 15.16 4.46 -4.88
C MET A 82 16.42 4.75 -4.05
N MET A 83 16.63 4.03 -2.96
CA MET A 83 17.81 4.11 -2.10
C MET A 83 18.87 3.03 -2.42
N GLY A 84 18.68 2.23 -3.47
CA GLY A 84 19.65 1.26 -3.97
C GLY A 84 19.46 -0.19 -3.49
N VAL A 85 18.31 -0.54 -2.90
CA VAL A 85 18.01 -1.89 -2.44
C VAL A 85 17.00 -2.56 -3.38
N ILE A 86 17.43 -3.63 -4.05
CA ILE A 86 16.55 -4.43 -4.94
C ILE A 86 15.89 -5.54 -4.13
N ASP A 87 14.59 -5.72 -4.30
CA ASP A 87 13.80 -6.79 -3.67
C ASP A 87 13.19 -7.70 -4.74
N ASP A 88 13.61 -8.97 -4.77
CA ASP A 88 13.14 -9.97 -5.74
C ASP A 88 11.95 -10.79 -5.22
N ARG A 89 11.50 -10.53 -3.99
CA ARG A 89 10.40 -11.27 -3.38
C ARG A 89 9.08 -10.84 -3.97
N THR A 90 8.28 -11.83 -4.35
CA THR A 90 6.88 -11.67 -4.68
C THR A 90 6.03 -12.08 -3.50
N TYR A 91 4.92 -11.37 -3.32
CA TYR A 91 3.94 -11.71 -2.31
C TYR A 91 2.61 -11.98 -2.99
N GLN A 92 1.94 -13.04 -2.55
CA GLN A 92 0.55 -13.29 -2.92
C GLN A 92 -0.34 -12.71 -1.83
N LEU A 93 -1.43 -12.09 -2.26
CA LEU A 93 -2.51 -11.72 -1.34
C LEU A 93 -3.27 -12.97 -0.90
N PHE A 94 -3.88 -12.87 0.27
CA PHE A 94 -4.69 -13.94 0.85
C PHE A 94 -6.15 -13.84 0.38
N TYR A 95 -6.37 -14.08 -0.93
CA TYR A 95 -7.69 -13.92 -1.57
C TYR A 95 -8.79 -14.75 -0.89
N ASP A 96 -8.47 -15.99 -0.55
CA ASP A 96 -9.38 -16.94 0.13
C ASP A 96 -9.21 -16.92 1.67
N GLY A 97 -8.55 -15.88 2.20
CA GLY A 97 -8.17 -15.79 3.60
C GLY A 97 -6.91 -16.60 3.94
N PHE A 98 -6.66 -16.76 5.23
CA PHE A 98 -5.50 -17.46 5.77
C PHE A 98 -5.74 -18.97 5.84
N PRO A 99 -4.69 -19.80 5.67
CA PRO A 99 -4.78 -21.25 5.82
C PRO A 99 -5.34 -21.65 7.19
N ARG A 100 -6.20 -22.68 7.22
CA ARG A 100 -6.82 -23.14 8.47
C ARG A 100 -5.80 -23.59 9.51
N GLU A 101 -4.67 -24.17 9.07
CA GLU A 101 -3.59 -24.59 9.95
C GLU A 101 -2.94 -23.41 10.68
N TYR A 102 -2.68 -22.31 9.98
CA TYR A 102 -2.17 -21.08 10.58
C TYR A 102 -3.15 -20.51 11.61
N LEU A 103 -4.43 -20.39 11.23
CA LEU A 103 -5.45 -19.90 12.15
C LEU A 103 -5.62 -20.80 13.36
N LYS A 104 -5.59 -22.12 13.19
CA LYS A 104 -5.65 -23.06 14.30
C LYS A 104 -4.45 -22.89 15.25
N ALA A 105 -3.24 -22.73 14.73
CA ALA A 105 -2.06 -22.48 15.55
C ALA A 105 -2.19 -21.18 16.35
N LEU A 106 -2.72 -20.12 15.72
CA LEU A 106 -3.02 -18.86 16.40
C LEU A 106 -4.06 -19.06 17.51
N GLU A 107 -5.19 -19.72 17.21
CA GLU A 107 -6.25 -20.01 18.17
C GLU A 107 -5.75 -20.79 19.38
N ASP A 108 -4.92 -21.82 19.15
CA ASP A 108 -4.35 -22.65 20.20
C ASP A 108 -3.35 -21.87 21.06
N ALA A 109 -2.59 -20.94 20.46
CA ALA A 109 -1.60 -20.13 21.17
C ALA A 109 -2.22 -19.00 22.02
N VAL A 110 -3.34 -18.41 21.56
CA VAL A 110 -3.98 -17.27 22.23
C VAL A 110 -5.21 -17.66 23.04
N GLY A 111 -5.72 -18.88 22.89
CA GLY A 111 -6.87 -19.39 23.62
C GLY A 111 -8.21 -18.81 23.16
N ARG A 112 -8.29 -18.21 21.97
CA ARG A 112 -9.52 -17.63 21.41
C ARG A 112 -9.76 -18.13 19.99
N LYS A 113 -11.02 -18.31 19.61
CA LYS A 113 -11.38 -18.70 18.24
C LYS A 113 -11.30 -17.53 17.28
N THR A 114 -11.03 -17.83 16.01
CA THR A 114 -10.99 -16.85 14.92
C THR A 114 -12.20 -17.03 14.01
N PHE A 115 -12.68 -15.96 13.38
CA PHE A 115 -13.73 -16.03 12.37
C PHE A 115 -13.55 -14.97 11.28
N PHE A 116 -14.52 -14.92 10.35
CA PHE A 116 -14.58 -14.06 9.16
C PHE A 116 -13.61 -14.48 8.03
N ASN A 117 -12.30 -14.51 8.29
CA ASN A 117 -11.23 -15.03 7.42
C ASN A 117 -11.45 -14.86 5.90
N LYS A 118 -11.66 -13.61 5.46
CA LYS A 118 -11.72 -13.22 4.05
C LYS A 118 -11.03 -11.88 3.84
N MET A 119 -10.81 -11.48 2.59
CA MET A 119 -10.38 -10.11 2.30
C MET A 119 -11.50 -9.11 2.63
N ALA A 120 -11.16 -8.05 3.34
CA ALA A 120 -12.10 -6.97 3.65
C ALA A 120 -11.38 -5.65 3.92
N GLY A 121 -12.11 -4.53 3.82
CA GLY A 121 -11.66 -3.28 4.44
C GLY A 121 -11.84 -3.35 5.96
N GLY A 122 -11.06 -2.59 6.72
CA GLY A 122 -11.17 -2.61 8.20
C GLY A 122 -12.55 -2.19 8.72
N VAL A 123 -13.15 -1.14 8.14
CA VAL A 123 -14.51 -0.69 8.49
C VAL A 123 -15.54 -1.78 8.17
N GLU A 124 -15.49 -2.34 6.96
CA GLU A 124 -16.36 -3.44 6.52
C GLU A 124 -16.26 -4.67 7.45
N ALA A 125 -15.04 -5.06 7.82
CA ALA A 125 -14.81 -6.19 8.73
C ALA A 125 -15.38 -5.93 10.12
N ILE A 126 -15.29 -4.71 10.64
CA ILE A 126 -15.85 -4.37 11.96
C ILE A 126 -17.38 -4.33 11.89
N GLU A 127 -17.96 -3.60 10.94
CA GLU A 127 -19.42 -3.42 10.83
C GLU A 127 -20.17 -4.75 10.65
N GLU A 128 -19.63 -5.70 9.87
CA GLU A 128 -20.27 -6.99 9.63
C GLU A 128 -20.18 -7.93 10.86
N ASN A 129 -19.21 -7.73 11.76
CA ASN A 129 -18.83 -8.75 12.75
C ASN A 129 -18.77 -8.28 14.21
N ALA A 130 -18.94 -6.99 14.49
CA ALA A 130 -18.85 -6.41 15.84
C ALA A 130 -19.79 -7.13 16.84
N ASP A 131 -21.07 -7.30 16.48
CA ASP A 131 -22.06 -7.95 17.35
C ASP A 131 -21.66 -9.37 17.78
N ARG A 132 -21.04 -10.14 16.88
CA ARG A 132 -20.58 -11.49 17.20
C ARG A 132 -19.37 -11.43 18.12
N HIS A 133 -18.38 -10.59 17.76
CA HIS A 133 -17.18 -10.40 18.57
C HIS A 133 -17.52 -9.97 20.01
N GLU A 134 -18.44 -9.03 20.18
CA GLU A 134 -18.86 -8.54 21.50
C GLU A 134 -19.54 -9.61 22.35
N LYS A 135 -20.29 -10.53 21.72
CA LYS A 135 -20.97 -11.64 22.42
C LYS A 135 -20.04 -12.79 22.77
N THR A 136 -19.06 -13.09 21.92
CA THR A 136 -18.28 -14.33 22.00
C THR A 136 -16.83 -14.11 22.42
N GLY A 137 -16.28 -12.92 22.22
CA GLY A 137 -14.85 -12.64 22.36
C GLY A 137 -13.97 -13.36 21.33
N GLU A 138 -14.55 -13.85 20.23
CA GLU A 138 -13.81 -14.44 19.11
C GLU A 138 -13.13 -13.35 18.27
N LEU A 139 -11.99 -13.65 17.68
CA LEU A 139 -11.17 -12.70 16.93
C LEU A 139 -11.69 -12.51 15.50
N ILE A 140 -11.93 -11.26 15.10
CA ILE A 140 -12.28 -10.91 13.72
C ILE A 140 -10.99 -10.89 12.90
N VAL A 141 -10.73 -11.92 12.09
CA VAL A 141 -9.51 -12.02 11.28
C VAL A 141 -9.82 -11.74 9.82
N TYR A 142 -9.06 -10.86 9.17
CA TYR A 142 -9.24 -10.52 7.76
C TYR A 142 -7.92 -10.17 7.08
N ALA A 143 -7.88 -10.40 5.76
CA ALA A 143 -6.75 -10.05 4.92
C ALA A 143 -6.91 -8.64 4.34
N SER A 144 -5.81 -7.90 4.20
CA SER A 144 -5.83 -6.62 3.47
C SER A 144 -6.14 -6.84 2.00
N LYS A 145 -6.88 -5.89 1.40
CA LYS A 145 -7.18 -5.86 -0.04
C LYS A 145 -5.98 -5.45 -0.89
N CYS A 146 -4.95 -4.86 -0.27
CA CYS A 146 -3.83 -4.24 -0.97
C CYS A 146 -2.47 -4.82 -0.57
N ASP A 147 -2.36 -5.38 0.64
CA ASP A 147 -1.08 -5.75 1.23
C ASP A 147 -1.11 -7.21 1.75
N PRO A 148 0.01 -7.93 1.74
CA PRO A 148 0.10 -9.32 2.21
C PRO A 148 0.19 -9.40 3.74
N LEU A 149 -0.82 -8.88 4.44
CA LEU A 149 -0.85 -8.80 5.90
C LEU A 149 -2.15 -9.36 6.51
N ILE A 150 -2.03 -9.88 7.72
CA ILE A 150 -3.14 -10.25 8.60
C ILE A 150 -3.56 -9.05 9.44
N GLN A 151 -4.87 -8.83 9.53
CA GLN A 151 -5.49 -7.87 10.42
C GLN A 151 -6.41 -8.59 11.39
N ILE A 152 -6.40 -8.16 12.64
CA ILE A 152 -7.19 -8.74 13.72
C ILE A 152 -7.92 -7.59 14.43
N ALA A 153 -9.23 -7.50 14.27
CA ALA A 153 -10.04 -6.49 14.94
C ALA A 153 -10.60 -7.04 16.27
N MET A 154 -10.45 -6.23 17.32
CA MET A 154 -10.82 -6.56 18.70
C MET A 154 -11.32 -5.28 19.39
N ASN A 155 -12.53 -5.31 19.94
CA ASN A 155 -13.06 -4.24 20.78
C ASN A 155 -12.30 -4.27 22.12
N GLU A 156 -11.77 -3.11 22.54
CA GLU A 156 -10.99 -2.98 23.77
C GLU A 156 -11.79 -3.21 25.06
N ASP A 157 -13.11 -3.02 25.01
CA ASP A 157 -14.01 -3.34 26.13
C ASP A 157 -14.21 -4.85 26.31
N VAL A 158 -13.98 -5.64 25.25
CA VAL A 158 -14.13 -7.11 25.25
C VAL A 158 -12.79 -7.79 25.50
N ILE A 159 -11.73 -7.31 24.83
CA ILE A 159 -10.37 -7.82 24.93
C ILE A 159 -9.45 -6.63 25.26
N PRO A 160 -8.90 -6.53 26.48
CA PRO A 160 -8.06 -5.41 26.87
C PRO A 160 -6.85 -5.23 25.96
N VAL A 161 -6.44 -3.98 25.71
CA VAL A 161 -5.34 -3.61 24.79
C VAL A 161 -4.05 -4.41 25.02
N LYS A 162 -3.69 -4.71 26.27
CA LYS A 162 -2.50 -5.54 26.59
C LYS A 162 -2.61 -6.95 26.00
N GLU A 163 -3.79 -7.55 26.05
CA GLU A 163 -4.06 -8.87 25.46
C GLU A 163 -4.10 -8.78 23.92
N GLN A 164 -4.66 -7.69 23.37
CA GLN A 164 -4.62 -7.45 21.92
C GLN A 164 -3.19 -7.40 21.37
N HIS A 165 -2.27 -6.72 22.07
CA HIS A 165 -0.86 -6.70 21.71
C HIS A 165 -0.23 -8.10 21.75
N PHE A 166 -0.51 -8.89 22.79
CA PHE A 166 -0.04 -10.26 22.88
C PHE A 166 -0.53 -11.13 21.70
N ILE A 167 -1.81 -10.97 21.31
CA ILE A 167 -2.40 -11.67 20.16
C ILE A 167 -1.69 -11.26 18.87
N ALA A 168 -1.49 -9.96 18.64
CA ALA A 168 -0.80 -9.44 17.46
C ALA A 168 0.66 -9.93 17.36
N ASP A 169 1.39 -9.88 18.47
CA ASP A 169 2.77 -10.39 18.54
C ASP A 169 2.85 -11.90 18.27
N THR A 170 1.85 -12.66 18.75
CA THR A 170 1.77 -14.10 18.52
C THR A 170 1.48 -14.40 17.04
N ALA A 171 0.52 -13.71 16.43
CA ALA A 171 0.23 -13.83 15.01
C ALA A 171 1.45 -13.50 14.14
N PHE A 172 2.20 -12.45 14.49
CA PHE A 172 3.43 -12.08 13.79
C PHE A 172 4.54 -13.13 13.92
N LYS A 173 4.72 -13.72 15.10
CA LYS A 173 5.71 -14.80 15.31
C LYS A 173 5.38 -16.06 14.52
N LEU A 174 4.10 -16.41 14.41
CA LEU A 174 3.64 -17.58 13.67
C LEU A 174 3.72 -17.41 12.15
N GLY A 175 3.71 -16.17 11.64
CA GLY A 175 3.77 -15.88 10.21
C GLY A 175 5.19 -15.82 9.63
N ARG A 176 6.22 -16.12 10.43
CA ARG A 176 7.63 -16.16 10.03
C ARG A 176 8.06 -17.53 9.56
#